data_AF-A0A928HGV9-F1
#
_entry.id   AF-A0A928HGV9-F1
#
_cell.length_a   1.000
_cell.length_b   1.000
_cell.length_c   1.000
_cell.angle_alpha   90.00
_cell.angle_beta   90.00
_cell.angle_gamma   90.00
#
_symmetry.space_group_name_H-M   'P 1'
#
loop_
_entity.id
_entity.type
_entity.pdbx_description
1 polymer ?
#
loop_
_entity_poly.entity_id
_entity_poly.type
_entity_poly.pdbx_seq_one_letter_code
_entity_poly.pdbx_strand_id
1 'polypeptide(L)'
;MNEESAQYRKIECPQCGWKTLLDFQGVFEWLVKHRILKRNRGADEEIVYELFHAMTERFSCPKCSAKNLRYQVVRDDFSDTETRRCQGCRAVIPPERIAYFPNVKYCASCAEKLERGEHLPVRAEYCPVCGKMMSLVEVREGRRTVWQWVCTTVPSCRYLETERRK
;
A
#
# COMPACT_ATOMS: atom_id res chain seq x y z
N MET A 1 30.84 -5.12 -5.28
CA MET A 1 29.60 -5.67 -5.84
C MET A 1 28.63 -4.52 -5.88
N ASN A 2 28.40 -3.93 -7.05
CA ASN A 2 27.51 -2.78 -7.19
C ASN A 2 26.08 -3.29 -7.06
N GLU A 3 25.36 -2.82 -6.04
CA GLU A 3 23.91 -2.93 -5.97
C GLU A 3 23.31 -2.04 -7.05
N GLU A 4 23.25 -2.55 -8.28
CA GLU A 4 22.43 -1.96 -9.34
C GLU A 4 20.98 -2.06 -8.89
N SER A 5 20.41 -0.93 -8.49
CA SER A 5 19.02 -0.81 -8.11
C SER A 5 18.15 -1.24 -9.30
N ALA A 6 17.55 -2.42 -9.23
CA ALA A 6 16.69 -2.92 -10.30
C ALA A 6 15.55 -1.92 -10.57
N GLN A 7 15.53 -1.33 -11.76
CA GLN A 7 14.58 -0.28 -12.08
C GLN A 7 13.43 -0.85 -12.93
N TYR A 8 12.29 -1.13 -12.30
CA TYR A 8 11.13 -1.67 -12.99
C TYR A 8 10.29 -0.58 -13.65
N ARG A 9 9.62 -0.93 -14.74
CA ARG A 9 8.60 -0.11 -15.41
C ARG A 9 7.24 -0.75 -15.22
N LYS A 10 6.31 0.01 -14.66
CA LYS A 10 4.91 -0.39 -14.56
C LYS A 10 4.12 0.24 -15.70
N ILE A 11 3.30 -0.57 -16.36
CA ILE A 11 2.26 -0.08 -17.27
C ILE A 11 0.87 -0.50 -16.80
N GLU A 12 -0.11 0.37 -17.00
CA GLU A 12 -1.48 0.17 -16.54
C GLU A 12 -2.50 0.65 -17.59
N CYS A 13 -3.55 -0.15 -17.83
CA CYS A 13 -4.65 0.23 -18.70
C CYS A 13 -5.74 0.94 -17.90
N PRO A 14 -6.09 2.20 -18.23
CA PRO A 14 -7.14 2.93 -17.52
C PRO A 14 -8.56 2.40 -17.78
N GLN A 15 -8.76 1.58 -18.81
CA GLN A 15 -10.09 1.08 -19.20
C GLN A 15 -10.48 -0.21 -18.49
N CYS A 16 -9.56 -1.17 -18.35
CA CYS A 16 -9.85 -2.48 -17.75
C CYS A 16 -9.06 -2.76 -16.46
N GLY A 17 -8.18 -1.84 -16.04
CA GLY A 17 -7.35 -2.00 -14.85
C GLY A 17 -6.20 -3.00 -14.97
N TRP A 18 -5.95 -3.55 -16.18
CA TRP A 18 -4.82 -4.43 -16.41
C TRP A 18 -3.51 -3.72 -16.10
N LYS A 19 -2.61 -4.40 -15.40
CA LYS A 19 -1.30 -3.88 -14.98
C LYS A 19 -0.23 -4.95 -15.16
N THR A 20 0.99 -4.52 -15.47
CA THR A 20 2.18 -5.39 -15.45
C THR A 20 3.41 -4.60 -15.03
N LEU A 21 4.36 -5.31 -14.44
CA LEU A 21 5.72 -4.83 -14.20
C LEU A 21 6.64 -5.44 -15.26
N LEU A 22 7.56 -4.63 -15.76
CA LEU A 22 8.53 -5.00 -16.79
C LEU A 22 9.91 -4.58 -16.29
N ASP A 23 10.85 -5.52 -16.33
CA ASP A 23 12.29 -5.24 -16.24
C ASP A 23 12.81 -4.81 -17.62
N PHE A 24 14.12 -4.60 -17.73
CA PHE A 24 14.77 -4.23 -18.99
C PHE A 24 14.42 -5.20 -20.12
N GLN A 25 14.53 -6.51 -19.86
CA GLN A 25 14.25 -7.56 -20.84
C GLN A 25 12.79 -7.53 -21.29
N GLY A 26 11.84 -7.37 -20.35
CA GLY A 26 10.43 -7.26 -20.65
C GLY A 26 10.10 -6.02 -21.49
N VAL A 27 10.72 -4.87 -21.20
CA VAL A 27 10.59 -3.65 -22.02
C VAL A 27 11.15 -3.86 -23.42
N PHE A 28 12.35 -4.45 -23.53
CA PHE A 28 12.99 -4.71 -24.81
C PHE A 28 12.16 -5.65 -25.69
N GLU A 29 11.67 -6.75 -25.12
CA GLU A 29 10.79 -7.70 -25.82
C GLU A 29 9.48 -7.05 -26.25
N TRP A 30 8.92 -6.16 -25.43
CA TRP A 30 7.73 -5.40 -25.78
C TRP A 30 7.95 -4.52 -27.01
N LEU A 31 9.06 -3.77 -27.04
CA LEU A 31 9.43 -2.91 -28.17
C LEU A 31 9.70 -3.71 -29.45
N VAL A 32 10.37 -4.86 -29.34
CA VAL A 32 10.60 -5.77 -30.47
C VAL A 32 9.28 -6.34 -31.00
N LYS A 33 8.38 -6.77 -30.11
CA LYS A 33 7.05 -7.28 -30.48
C LYS A 33 6.24 -6.27 -31.28
N HIS A 34 6.38 -4.99 -30.95
CA HIS A 34 5.75 -3.88 -31.67
C HIS A 34 6.57 -3.34 -32.84
N ARG A 35 7.67 -4.01 -33.22
CA ARG A 35 8.56 -3.65 -34.34
C ARG A 35 9.18 -2.25 -34.23
N ILE A 36 9.32 -1.73 -33.01
CA ILE A 36 9.98 -0.45 -32.74
C ILE A 36 11.50 -0.63 -32.72
N LEU A 37 11.96 -1.76 -32.17
CA LEU A 37 13.37 -2.14 -32.15
C LEU A 37 13.61 -3.42 -32.96
N LYS A 38 14.81 -3.53 -33.52
CA LYS A 38 15.33 -4.80 -34.05
C LYS A 38 15.92 -5.61 -32.90
N ARG A 39 16.00 -6.94 -33.05
CA ARG A 39 16.58 -7.88 -32.05
C ARG A 39 18.09 -7.73 -31.80
N ASN A 40 18.71 -6.62 -32.20
CA ASN A 40 20.15 -6.44 -32.02
C ASN A 40 20.44 -6.03 -30.56
N ARG A 41 21.33 -6.76 -29.89
CA ARG A 41 21.57 -6.71 -28.43
C ARG A 41 22.55 -5.60 -27.98
N GLY A 42 22.50 -4.42 -28.58
CA GLY A 42 23.45 -3.33 -28.28
C GLY A 42 22.81 -1.99 -27.93
N ALA A 43 21.51 -1.98 -27.60
CA ALA A 43 20.83 -0.74 -27.23
C ALA A 43 21.12 -0.41 -25.77
N ASP A 44 21.51 0.83 -25.53
CA ASP A 44 21.68 1.38 -24.19
C ASP A 44 20.36 1.33 -23.40
N GLU A 45 20.45 0.93 -22.13
CA GLU A 45 19.28 0.70 -21.27
C GLU A 45 18.44 1.97 -21.05
N GLU A 46 19.10 3.11 -20.85
CA GLU A 46 18.43 4.39 -20.62
C GLU A 46 17.66 4.81 -21.87
N ILE A 47 18.28 4.66 -23.05
CA ILE A 47 17.64 4.95 -24.34
C ILE A 47 16.41 4.05 -24.56
N VAL A 48 16.51 2.76 -24.23
CA VAL A 48 15.41 1.80 -24.37
C VAL A 48 14.23 2.19 -23.49
N TYR A 49 14.46 2.60 -22.24
CA TYR A 49 13.38 3.04 -21.35
C TYR A 49 12.74 4.36 -21.78
N GLU A 50 13.54 5.35 -22.20
CA GLU A 50 13.02 6.62 -22.71
C GLU A 50 12.17 6.40 -23.96
N LEU A 51 12.64 5.56 -24.89
CA LEU A 51 11.87 5.18 -26.07
C LEU A 51 10.57 4.47 -25.70
N PHE A 52 10.61 3.56 -24.72
CA PHE A 52 9.41 2.88 -24.24
C PHE A 52 8.42 3.85 -23.63
N HIS A 53 8.88 4.80 -22.80
CA HIS A 53 8.04 5.85 -22.23
C HIS A 53 7.34 6.66 -23.31
N ALA A 54 8.10 7.19 -24.27
CA ALA A 54 7.58 7.99 -25.38
C ALA A 54 6.56 7.23 -26.26
N MET A 55 6.67 5.90 -26.33
CA MET A 55 5.78 5.06 -27.15
C MET A 55 4.60 4.48 -26.36
N THR A 56 4.54 4.66 -25.04
CA THR A 56 3.56 3.96 -24.19
C THR A 56 2.11 4.27 -24.58
N GLU A 57 1.82 5.52 -24.95
CA GLU A 57 0.47 5.94 -25.35
C GLU A 57 -0.02 5.26 -26.64
N ARG A 58 0.92 4.85 -27.51
CA ARG A 58 0.62 4.17 -28.78
C ARG A 58 0.35 2.68 -28.59
N PHE A 59 0.75 2.09 -27.47
CA PHE A 59 0.49 0.68 -27.20
C PHE A 59 -0.98 0.42 -26.92
N SER A 60 -1.43 -0.75 -27.34
CA SER A 60 -2.78 -1.25 -27.07
C SER A 60 -2.74 -2.24 -25.92
N CYS A 61 -3.73 -2.16 -25.03
CA CYS A 61 -3.89 -3.08 -23.92
C CYS A 61 -4.03 -4.52 -24.45
N PRO A 62 -3.29 -5.50 -23.92
CA PRO A 62 -3.39 -6.90 -24.35
C PRO A 62 -4.72 -7.55 -23.95
N LYS A 63 -5.49 -6.96 -23.03
CA LYS A 63 -6.77 -7.49 -22.53
C LYS A 63 -7.99 -6.91 -23.23
N CYS A 64 -8.04 -5.59 -23.44
CA CYS A 64 -9.21 -4.90 -23.99
C CYS A 64 -8.93 -4.08 -25.25
N SER A 65 -7.69 -4.11 -25.77
CA SER A 65 -7.26 -3.37 -26.97
C SER A 65 -7.37 -1.85 -26.92
N ALA A 66 -7.75 -1.27 -25.78
CA ALA A 66 -7.73 0.18 -25.58
C ALA A 66 -6.31 0.75 -25.67
N LYS A 67 -6.16 1.97 -26.20
CA LYS A 67 -4.90 2.72 -26.27
C LYS A 67 -4.68 3.54 -25.00
N ASN A 68 -3.58 4.30 -24.95
CA ASN A 68 -3.22 5.20 -23.84
C ASN A 68 -2.94 4.45 -22.53
N LEU A 69 -1.99 3.51 -22.58
CA LEU A 69 -1.47 2.91 -21.35
C LEU A 69 -0.76 3.97 -20.50
N ARG A 70 -0.91 3.89 -19.18
CA ARG A 70 -0.19 4.74 -18.23
C ARG A 70 1.15 4.11 -17.92
N TYR A 71 2.22 4.89 -17.96
CA TYR A 71 3.57 4.49 -17.60
C TYR A 71 3.95 5.04 -16.22
N GLN A 72 4.64 4.23 -15.43
CA GLN A 72 5.21 4.64 -14.16
C GLN A 72 6.57 3.97 -13.94
N VAL A 73 7.55 4.75 -13.50
CA VAL A 73 8.83 4.21 -13.03
C VAL A 73 8.62 3.69 -11.61
N VAL A 74 8.95 2.42 -11.39
CA VAL A 74 8.92 1.77 -10.09
C VAL A 74 10.36 1.50 -9.70
N ARG A 75 10.83 2.22 -8.69
CA ARG A 75 12.11 1.88 -8.05
C ARG A 75 11.84 0.74 -7.11
N ASP A 76 12.68 -0.27 -7.21
CA ASP A 76 12.71 -1.34 -6.24
C ASP A 76 13.39 -0.80 -4.99
N ASP A 77 12.62 -0.06 -4.18
CA ASP A 77 13.06 0.38 -2.85
C ASP A 77 13.04 -0.82 -1.89
N PHE A 78 13.65 -1.95 -2.28
CA PHE A 78 14.06 -3.02 -1.36
C PHE A 78 15.22 -2.58 -0.46
N SER A 79 15.26 -1.31 -0.04
CA SER A 79 15.71 -0.97 1.30
C SER A 79 14.66 -1.49 2.30
N ASP A 80 14.45 -2.80 2.28
CA ASP A 80 13.55 -3.55 3.14
C ASP A 80 14.23 -3.77 4.50
N THR A 81 14.67 -2.66 5.12
CA THR A 81 14.44 -2.59 6.55
C THR A 81 12.95 -2.37 6.65
N GLU A 82 12.20 -3.47 6.88
CA GLU A 82 10.76 -3.47 7.09
C GLU A 82 10.38 -2.13 7.73
N THR A 83 9.75 -1.23 6.97
CA THR A 83 9.48 0.11 7.47
C THR A 83 8.39 -0.04 8.53
N ARG A 84 8.78 -0.41 9.74
CA ARG A 84 7.88 -0.77 10.81
C ARG A 84 7.14 0.48 11.21
N ARG A 85 5.82 0.39 11.19
CA ARG A 85 4.95 1.49 11.57
C ARG A 85 4.49 1.30 13.00
N CYS A 86 4.46 2.39 13.75
CA CYS A 86 3.92 2.42 15.10
C CYS A 86 2.47 1.89 15.11
N GLN A 87 2.16 0.96 16.00
CA GLN A 87 0.81 0.40 16.12
C GLN A 87 -0.24 1.41 16.62
N GLY A 88 0.20 2.47 17.32
CA GLY A 88 -0.66 3.58 17.77
C GLY A 88 -0.90 4.62 16.68
N CYS A 89 0.16 5.33 16.26
CA CYS A 89 0.03 6.49 15.36
C CYS A 89 0.35 6.22 13.87
N ARG A 90 0.81 5.01 13.51
CA ARG A 90 1.29 4.63 12.16
C ARG A 90 2.47 5.42 11.60
N ALA A 91 3.10 6.27 12.41
CA ALA A 91 4.38 6.89 12.06
C ALA A 91 5.43 5.81 11.83
N VAL A 92 6.35 6.07 10.90
CA VAL A 92 7.51 5.22 10.65
C VAL A 92 8.38 5.18 11.91
N ILE A 93 8.76 3.98 12.35
CA ILE A 93 9.70 3.80 13.44
C ILE A 93 11.11 3.93 12.85
N PRO A 94 11.97 4.81 13.41
CA PRO A 94 13.34 4.98 12.91
C PRO A 94 14.11 3.65 12.89
N PRO A 95 14.89 3.37 11.83
CA PRO A 95 15.60 2.11 11.66
C PRO A 95 16.62 1.87 12.79
N GLU A 96 17.24 2.93 13.32
CA GLU A 96 18.15 2.84 14.48
C GLU A 96 17.42 2.21 15.67
N ARG A 97 16.17 2.64 15.93
CA ARG A 97 15.36 2.10 17.01
C ARG A 97 14.95 0.64 16.77
N ILE A 98 14.71 0.26 15.51
CA ILE A 98 14.43 -1.13 15.13
C ILE A 98 15.67 -2.00 15.35
N ALA A 99 16.86 -1.49 14.99
CA ALA A 99 18.13 -2.18 15.19
C ALA A 99 18.42 -2.43 16.68
N TYR A 100 18.18 -1.44 17.54
CA TYR A 100 18.31 -1.61 19.00
C TYR A 100 17.20 -2.46 19.62
N PHE A 101 15.97 -2.37 19.10
CA PHE A 101 14.80 -3.08 19.61
C PHE A 101 14.04 -3.80 18.48
N PRO A 102 14.49 -5.02 18.10
CA PRO A 102 13.91 -5.76 16.98
C PRO A 102 12.44 -6.12 17.13
N ASN A 103 11.86 -6.01 18.33
CA ASN A 103 10.45 -6.30 18.63
C ASN A 103 9.62 -5.05 18.96
N VAL A 104 10.12 -3.85 18.61
CA VAL A 104 9.43 -2.58 18.89
C VAL A 104 8.08 -2.49 18.17
N LYS A 105 7.01 -2.26 18.95
CA LYS A 105 5.62 -2.09 18.44
C LYS A 105 5.19 -0.62 18.32
N TYR A 106 5.83 0.27 19.07
CA TYR A 106 5.44 1.67 19.20
C TYR A 106 6.63 2.61 18.95
N CYS A 107 6.36 3.77 18.34
CA CYS A 107 7.35 4.84 18.26
C CYS A 107 7.65 5.41 19.66
N ALA A 108 8.73 6.17 19.79
CA ALA A 108 9.16 6.75 21.07
C ALA A 108 8.04 7.52 21.79
N SER A 109 7.32 8.38 21.05
CA SER A 109 6.23 9.18 21.62
C SER A 109 5.02 8.34 22.07
N CYS A 110 4.69 7.25 21.38
CA CYS A 110 3.63 6.35 21.82
C CYS A 110 4.10 5.48 23.00
N ALA A 111 5.35 5.02 23.01
CA ALA A 111 5.89 4.27 24.14
C ALA A 111 5.85 5.10 25.43
N GLU A 112 6.28 6.36 25.37
CA GLU A 112 6.26 7.29 26.51
C GLU A 112 4.83 7.57 27.02
N LYS A 113 3.85 7.70 26.12
CA LYS A 113 2.44 7.81 26.52
C LYS A 113 1.94 6.57 27.26
N LEU A 114 2.29 5.39 26.76
CA LEU A 114 1.91 4.13 27.38
C LEU A 114 2.54 3.98 28.78
N GLU A 115 3.81 4.36 28.94
CA GLU A 115 4.52 4.36 30.23
C GLU A 115 3.91 5.33 31.23
N ARG A 116 3.37 6.47 30.77
CA ARG A 116 2.62 7.44 31.60
C ARG A 116 1.18 7.01 31.91
N GLY A 117 0.74 5.85 31.41
CA GLY A 117 -0.64 5.38 31.58
C GLY A 117 -1.66 6.12 30.71
N GLU A 118 -1.21 6.89 29.72
CA GLU A 118 -2.10 7.54 28.76
C GLU A 118 -2.61 6.52 27.74
N HIS A 119 -3.87 6.69 27.33
CA HIS A 119 -4.44 5.90 26.24
C HIS A 119 -3.80 6.30 24.91
N LEU A 120 -3.24 5.32 24.21
CA LEU A 120 -2.82 5.48 22.83
C LEU A 120 -4.03 5.77 21.93
N PRO A 121 -3.84 6.48 20.80
CA PRO A 121 -4.91 6.61 19.81
C PRO A 121 -5.37 5.20 19.43
N VAL A 122 -6.58 4.86 19.87
CA VAL A 122 -7.20 3.57 19.62
C VAL A 122 -7.31 3.46 18.09
N ARG A 123 -6.92 2.30 17.54
CA ARG A 123 -7.17 2.02 16.13
C ARG A 123 -8.64 2.29 15.88
N ALA A 124 -8.95 3.20 14.96
CA ALA A 124 -10.34 3.44 14.59
C ALA A 124 -10.98 2.09 14.24
N GLU A 125 -11.92 1.66 15.06
CA GLU A 125 -12.68 0.45 14.81
C GLU A 125 -13.68 0.77 13.72
N TYR A 126 -13.77 -0.11 12.72
CA TYR A 126 -14.69 0.05 11.61
C TYR A 126 -15.75 -1.04 11.69
N CYS A 127 -16.99 -0.68 11.40
CA CYS A 127 -18.09 -1.63 11.41
C CYS A 127 -17.87 -2.69 10.31
N PRO A 128 -17.95 -4.00 10.64
CA PRO A 128 -17.76 -5.06 9.65
C PRO A 128 -18.90 -5.15 8.64
N VAL A 129 -20.06 -4.56 8.94
CA VAL A 129 -21.23 -4.59 8.06
C VAL A 129 -21.20 -3.45 7.03
N CYS A 130 -20.92 -2.22 7.46
CA CYS A 130 -21.00 -1.04 6.58
C CYS A 130 -19.67 -0.31 6.34
N GLY A 131 -18.60 -0.69 7.02
CA GLY A 131 -17.28 -0.08 6.86
C GLY A 131 -17.12 1.33 7.43
N LYS A 132 -18.15 1.92 8.08
CA LYS A 132 -18.01 3.23 8.75
C LYS A 132 -17.31 3.10 10.10
N MET A 133 -16.73 4.20 10.57
CA MET A 133 -16.08 4.28 11.88
C MET A 133 -17.07 3.99 13.01
N MET A 134 -16.63 3.27 14.02
CA MET A 134 -17.37 3.01 15.25
C MET A 134 -16.92 3.97 16.34
N SER A 135 -17.83 4.29 17.25
CA SER A 135 -17.54 5.08 18.45
C SER A 135 -17.85 4.26 19.69
N LEU A 136 -16.99 4.35 20.70
CA LEU A 136 -17.24 3.75 22.00
C LEU A 136 -18.25 4.63 22.75
N VAL A 137 -19.40 4.08 23.09
CA VAL A 137 -20.44 4.78 23.85
C VAL A 137 -20.68 4.08 25.19
N GLU A 138 -21.09 4.87 26.18
CA GLU A 138 -21.51 4.36 27.47
C GLU A 138 -22.98 3.90 27.38
N VAL A 139 -23.25 2.62 27.66
CA VAL A 139 -24.60 2.04 27.70
C VAL A 139 -24.89 1.56 29.11
N ARG A 140 -26.08 1.89 29.63
CA ARG A 140 -26.55 1.40 30.94
C ARG A 140 -27.28 0.08 30.78
N GLU A 141 -26.70 -0.99 31.32
CA GLU A 141 -27.31 -2.33 31.38
C GLU A 141 -27.73 -2.60 32.84
N GLY A 142 -28.97 -2.24 33.17
CA GLY A 142 -29.50 -2.31 34.54
C GLY A 142 -28.76 -1.36 35.48
N ARG A 143 -28.06 -1.92 36.50
CA ARG A 143 -27.24 -1.15 37.47
C ARG A 143 -25.77 -1.04 37.07
N ARG A 144 -25.37 -1.56 35.91
CA ARG A 144 -23.98 -1.54 35.43
C ARG A 144 -23.84 -0.60 34.25
N THR A 145 -22.76 0.16 34.24
CA THR A 145 -22.29 0.89 33.06
C THR A 145 -21.40 -0.06 32.25
N VAL A 146 -21.72 -0.23 30.96
CA VAL A 146 -20.92 -1.02 30.01
C VAL A 146 -20.52 -0.11 28.85
N TRP A 147 -19.27 -0.21 28.43
CA TRP A 147 -18.79 0.48 27.24
C TRP A 147 -18.99 -0.42 26.02
N GLN A 148 -19.64 0.10 24.98
CA GLN A 148 -19.96 -0.66 23.77
C GLN A 148 -19.58 0.12 22.52
N TRP A 149 -18.97 -0.56 21.55
CA TRP A 149 -18.71 0.00 20.23
C TRP A 149 -20.01 0.05 19.42
N VAL A 150 -20.34 1.22 18.87
CA VAL A 150 -21.56 1.44 18.08
C VAL A 150 -21.22 2.09 16.75
N CYS A 151 -21.91 1.63 15.71
CA CYS A 151 -21.82 2.12 14.34
C CYS A 151 -22.30 3.59 14.24
N THR A 152 -21.45 4.50 13.73
CA THR A 152 -21.80 5.92 13.57
C THR A 152 -22.69 6.23 12.35
N THR A 153 -23.12 5.20 11.61
CA THR A 153 -24.00 5.39 10.44
C THR A 153 -25.39 5.87 10.89
N VAL A 154 -26.06 6.70 10.09
CA VAL A 154 -27.47 7.05 10.28
C VAL A 154 -28.22 6.71 8.98
N PRO A 155 -29.24 5.83 9.02
CA PRO A 155 -29.70 5.03 10.16
C PRO A 155 -28.61 4.06 10.65
N SER A 156 -28.55 3.80 11.95
CA SER A 156 -27.52 2.95 12.55
C SER A 156 -27.64 1.53 12.03
N CYS A 157 -26.50 0.98 11.63
CA CYS A 157 -26.44 -0.43 11.30
C CYS A 157 -26.67 -1.21 12.61
N ARG A 158 -27.56 -2.22 12.59
CA ARG A 158 -27.95 -3.01 13.80
C ARG A 158 -26.82 -3.87 14.38
N TYR A 159 -25.58 -3.64 13.97
CA TYR A 159 -24.42 -4.38 14.46
C TYR A 159 -24.06 -3.89 15.87
N LEU A 160 -24.19 -4.78 16.85
CA LEU A 160 -23.75 -4.60 18.22
C LEU A 160 -22.65 -5.63 18.50
N GLU A 161 -21.46 -5.17 18.86
CA GLU A 161 -20.28 -6.06 19.01
C GLU A 161 -20.37 -7.04 20.20
N THR A 162 -21.45 -6.98 20.99
CA THR A 162 -21.77 -7.98 22.02
C THR A 162 -21.91 -9.41 21.46
N GLU A 163 -22.12 -9.58 20.15
CA GLU A 163 -22.25 -10.89 19.49
C GLU A 163 -20.91 -11.59 19.20
N ARG A 164 -19.75 -10.92 19.31
CA ARG A 164 -18.43 -11.51 19.01
C ARG A 164 -17.89 -12.47 20.08
N ARG A 165 -18.55 -12.57 21.24
CA ARG A 165 -18.10 -13.36 22.41
C ARG A 165 -18.90 -14.66 22.64
N LYS A 166 -19.68 -15.12 21.66
CA LYS A 166 -20.23 -16.48 21.62
C LYS A 166 -19.48 -17.29 20.56
#